data_AF-A0A7Y2N0H6-F1
#
_entry.id   AF-A0A7Y2N0H6-F1
#
_cell.length_a   1.000
_cell.length_b   1.000
_cell.length_c   1.000
_cell.angle_alpha   90.00
_cell.angle_beta   90.00
_cell.angle_gamma   90.00
#
_symmetry.space_group_name_H-M   'P 1'
#
loop_
_entity.id
_entity.type
_entity.pdbx_description
1 polymer ?
#
loop_
_entity_poly.entity_id
_entity_poly.type
_entity_poly.pdbx_seq_one_letter_code
_entity_poly.pdbx_strand_id
1 'polypeptide(L)'
;MRRAFTLTELMIAVAVLIGVLLAVSKIFSTTSAVTAAGEATSDILQEAAAIEQQIRADFDRLSRDGFFAIRCVGVPNDVNGAVLLNPSRPADAMIRADQLMFFTNGVASAQTYRLGQGLDHKGQGTASRVYYGHGFQLPGARGFLATGSGEGVASDPAPGLAIPPWRTGPIDMVQTRFAAAAADDATDIYSWSDGATYNMPPIDNRRWLFVRQPVLLVDDDTFAADTNAKTRYLGQVQSARSIFQVDPALGLTPQVRDGRVDAAAMGMDDVRRLIEYAVPPDPTPLSWRGGALGHVKDQYSHIAKQMMYYPRAERTAPSMNRVDQALTSHVLSSACSEVRIEWTYANGVGATAGFNGVFMDPAEPQVWFGPEDPARGVVPYGAFASGGNGAETIFTAAIEGPGNPLLGADVYDAFFGFNQQEPLDGNGQPDLSVGYTPWPTAIRITLTLHDPRTTLEGGRAVQFVIHLPQRGVKS
;
A
#
# COMPACT_ATOMS: atom_id res chain seq x y z
N MET A 1 -66.40 20.79 -49.48
CA MET A 1 -66.00 21.91 -48.60
C MET A 1 -64.95 21.39 -47.61
N ARG A 2 -63.69 21.83 -47.72
CA ARG A 2 -62.66 21.52 -46.72
C ARG A 2 -62.89 22.43 -45.51
N ARG A 3 -63.21 21.86 -44.34
CA ARG A 3 -63.33 22.62 -43.09
C ARG A 3 -61.95 23.21 -42.76
N ALA A 4 -61.87 24.54 -42.65
CA ALA A 4 -60.65 25.22 -42.23
C ALA A 4 -60.38 24.91 -40.75
N PHE A 5 -59.15 24.53 -40.44
CA PHE A 5 -58.70 24.20 -39.09
C PHE A 5 -58.75 25.46 -38.22
N THR A 6 -59.31 25.36 -37.01
CA THR A 6 -59.40 26.53 -36.12
C THR A 6 -58.07 26.75 -35.39
N LEU A 7 -57.69 28.01 -35.19
CA LEU A 7 -56.41 28.39 -34.55
C LEU A 7 -56.29 27.81 -33.13
N THR A 8 -57.42 27.64 -32.43
CA THR A 8 -57.53 27.00 -31.12
C THR A 8 -57.10 25.52 -31.15
N GLU A 9 -57.47 24.80 -32.21
CA GLU A 9 -57.17 23.37 -32.39
C GLU A 9 -55.68 23.15 -32.66
N LEU A 10 -55.04 24.07 -33.38
CA LEU A 10 -53.58 24.11 -33.55
C LEU A 10 -52.87 24.36 -32.20
N MET A 11 -53.34 25.32 -31.40
CA MET A 11 -52.74 25.61 -30.09
C MET A 11 -52.84 24.43 -29.13
N ILE A 12 -53.99 23.74 -29.08
CA ILE A 12 -54.18 22.56 -28.24
C ILE A 12 -53.23 21.43 -28.70
N ALA A 13 -53.12 21.19 -30.00
CA ALA A 13 -52.21 20.18 -30.54
C ALA A 13 -50.75 20.45 -30.16
N VAL A 14 -50.30 21.71 -30.24
CA VAL A 14 -48.94 22.10 -29.85
C VAL A 14 -48.73 21.94 -28.34
N ALA A 15 -49.69 22.33 -27.50
CA ALA A 15 -49.59 22.19 -26.05
C ALA A 15 -49.48 20.70 -25.63
N VAL A 16 -50.30 19.83 -26.24
CA VAL A 16 -50.24 18.38 -26.01
C VAL A 16 -48.91 17.82 -26.49
N LEU A 17 -48.43 18.22 -27.66
CA LEU A 17 -47.13 17.79 -28.19
C LEU A 17 -45.98 18.17 -27.24
N ILE A 18 -45.97 19.41 -26.72
CA ILE A 18 -44.98 19.84 -25.74
C ILE A 18 -45.06 18.99 -24.47
N GLY A 19 -46.27 18.75 -23.95
CA GLY A 19 -46.47 17.89 -22.79
C GLY A 19 -45.92 16.47 -22.97
N VAL A 20 -46.17 15.87 -24.14
CA VAL A 20 -45.65 14.54 -24.49
C VAL A 20 -44.11 14.57 -24.62
N LEU A 21 -43.54 15.57 -25.30
CA LEU A 21 -42.10 15.71 -25.45
C LEU A 21 -41.38 15.86 -24.09
N LEU A 22 -41.95 16.63 -23.16
CA LEU A 22 -41.41 16.76 -21.81
C LEU A 22 -41.48 15.44 -21.02
N ALA A 23 -42.60 14.72 -21.12
CA ALA A 23 -42.75 13.42 -20.46
C ALA A 23 -41.76 12.38 -21.02
N VAL A 24 -41.64 12.30 -22.34
CA VAL A 24 -40.72 11.39 -23.04
C VAL A 24 -39.26 11.72 -22.72
N SER A 25 -38.89 13.01 -22.72
CA SER A 25 -37.55 13.46 -22.34
C SER A 25 -37.19 13.04 -20.91
N LYS A 26 -38.12 13.18 -19.95
CA LYS A 26 -37.91 12.75 -18.56
C LYS A 26 -37.72 11.23 -18.44
N ILE A 27 -38.51 10.45 -19.18
CA ILE A 27 -38.38 8.98 -19.20
C ILE A 27 -37.01 8.59 -19.77
N PHE A 28 -36.63 9.11 -20.95
CA PHE A 28 -35.35 8.81 -21.56
C PHE A 28 -34.17 9.24 -20.70
N SER A 29 -34.24 10.40 -20.04
CA SER A 29 -33.21 10.85 -19.10
C SER A 29 -33.06 9.88 -17.93
N THR A 30 -34.17 9.43 -17.34
CA THR A 30 -34.15 8.46 -16.23
C THR A 30 -33.60 7.11 -16.69
N THR A 31 -34.05 6.60 -17.85
CA THR A 31 -33.55 5.33 -18.40
C THR A 31 -32.06 5.40 -18.72
N SER A 32 -31.58 6.53 -19.26
CA SER A 32 -30.16 6.74 -19.56
C SER A 32 -29.33 6.76 -18.28
N ALA A 33 -29.80 7.44 -17.23
CA ALA A 33 -29.13 7.48 -15.94
C ALA A 33 -29.06 6.09 -15.27
N VAL A 34 -30.16 5.32 -15.32
CA VAL A 34 -30.18 3.94 -14.80
C VAL A 34 -29.24 3.03 -15.58
N THR A 35 -29.19 3.18 -16.91
CA THR A 35 -28.28 2.38 -17.76
C THR A 35 -26.83 2.73 -17.45
N ALA A 36 -26.48 4.02 -17.37
CA ALA A 36 -25.14 4.47 -17.01
C ALA A 36 -24.72 4.01 -15.60
N ALA A 37 -25.63 4.05 -14.62
CA ALA A 37 -25.37 3.53 -13.28
C ALA A 37 -25.19 2.01 -13.26
N GLY A 38 -25.92 1.28 -14.12
CA GLY A 38 -25.78 -0.15 -14.33
C GLY A 38 -24.44 -0.53 -14.94
N GLU A 39 -24.01 0.19 -15.98
CA GLU A 39 -22.68 0.05 -16.59
C GLU A 39 -21.57 0.33 -15.58
N ALA A 40 -21.61 1.49 -14.90
CA ALA A 40 -20.64 1.86 -13.87
C ALA A 40 -20.55 0.82 -12.74
N THR A 41 -21.69 0.26 -12.34
CA THR A 41 -21.74 -0.82 -11.35
C THR A 41 -21.06 -2.09 -11.86
N SER A 42 -21.32 -2.48 -13.09
CA SER A 42 -20.71 -3.67 -13.70
C SER A 42 -19.19 -3.53 -13.79
N ASP A 43 -18.71 -2.36 -14.23
CA ASP A 43 -17.28 -2.07 -14.37
C ASP A 43 -16.56 -2.17 -13.01
N ILE A 44 -17.13 -1.56 -11.96
CA ILE A 44 -16.59 -1.64 -10.59
C ILE A 44 -16.55 -3.08 -10.07
N LEU A 45 -17.56 -3.89 -10.36
CA LEU A 45 -17.57 -5.30 -9.92
C LEU A 45 -16.54 -6.15 -10.65
N GLN A 46 -16.30 -5.90 -11.94
CA GLN A 46 -15.25 -6.56 -12.71
C GLN A 46 -13.85 -6.19 -12.18
N GLU A 47 -13.64 -4.90 -11.90
CA GLU A 47 -12.40 -4.39 -11.30
C GLU A 47 -12.16 -5.00 -9.91
N ALA A 48 -13.19 -5.02 -9.06
CA ALA A 48 -13.12 -5.64 -7.73
C ALA A 48 -12.74 -7.12 -7.79
N ALA A 49 -13.33 -7.89 -8.73
CA ALA A 49 -13.02 -9.31 -8.90
C ALA A 49 -11.56 -9.53 -9.35
N ALA A 50 -11.05 -8.69 -10.25
CA ALA A 50 -9.66 -8.76 -10.68
C ALA A 50 -8.69 -8.41 -9.53
N ILE A 51 -9.01 -7.39 -8.74
CA ILE A 51 -8.25 -7.02 -7.53
C ILE A 51 -8.23 -8.18 -6.53
N GLU A 52 -9.38 -8.77 -6.23
CA GLU A 52 -9.48 -9.90 -5.30
C GLU A 52 -8.64 -11.08 -5.78
N GLN A 53 -8.75 -11.46 -7.06
CA GLN A 53 -7.97 -12.56 -7.63
C GLN A 53 -6.47 -12.31 -7.52
N GLN A 54 -6.02 -11.08 -7.82
CA GLN A 54 -4.62 -10.70 -7.70
C GLN A 54 -4.11 -10.78 -6.26
N ILE A 55 -4.90 -10.32 -5.29
CA ILE A 55 -4.54 -10.38 -3.86
C ILE A 55 -4.48 -11.84 -3.39
N ARG A 56 -5.46 -12.68 -3.75
CA ARG A 56 -5.46 -14.12 -3.43
C ARG A 56 -4.22 -14.82 -3.99
N ALA A 57 -3.89 -14.58 -5.26
CA ALA A 57 -2.72 -15.17 -5.91
C ALA A 57 -1.38 -14.76 -5.27
N ASP A 58 -1.32 -13.61 -4.61
CA ASP A 58 -0.15 -13.19 -3.86
C ASP A 58 -0.10 -13.83 -2.47
N PHE A 59 -1.23 -13.96 -1.78
CA PHE A 59 -1.30 -14.67 -0.50
C PHE A 59 -1.05 -16.17 -0.61
N ASP A 60 -1.42 -16.79 -1.73
CA ASP A 60 -1.06 -18.19 -2.02
C ASP A 60 0.46 -18.38 -2.11
N ARG A 61 1.19 -17.30 -2.40
CA ARG A 61 2.65 -17.25 -2.49
C ARG A 61 3.31 -16.61 -1.27
N LEU A 62 2.56 -16.36 -0.20
CA LEU A 62 3.06 -15.71 1.01
C LEU A 62 4.31 -16.43 1.55
N SER A 63 5.41 -15.70 1.65
CA SER A 63 6.70 -16.23 2.08
C SER A 63 6.67 -16.54 3.56
N ARG A 64 7.01 -17.77 3.92
CA ARG A 64 7.11 -18.20 5.32
C ARG A 64 8.33 -17.64 6.02
N ASP A 65 9.35 -17.20 5.28
CA ASP A 65 10.61 -16.70 5.82
C ASP A 65 10.58 -15.19 6.06
N GLY A 66 9.64 -14.48 5.41
CA GLY A 66 9.36 -13.08 5.66
C GLY A 66 8.35 -12.85 6.79
N PHE A 67 7.92 -11.59 6.91
CA PHE A 67 6.88 -11.17 7.84
C PHE A 67 5.75 -10.47 7.09
N PHE A 68 4.69 -10.17 7.83
CA PHE A 68 3.46 -9.58 7.37
C PHE A 68 3.14 -8.35 8.22
N ALA A 69 2.77 -7.25 7.59
CA ALA A 69 2.48 -5.99 8.26
C ALA A 69 1.18 -5.37 7.73
N ILE A 70 0.39 -4.84 8.64
CA ILE A 70 -0.80 -4.05 8.38
C ILE A 70 -0.61 -2.69 9.06
N ARG A 71 -0.82 -1.61 8.32
CA ARG A 71 -0.90 -0.25 8.88
C ARG A 71 -2.28 0.29 8.58
N CYS A 72 -3.09 0.45 9.61
CA CYS A 72 -4.37 1.11 9.50
C CYS A 72 -4.17 2.61 9.69
N VAL A 73 -4.73 3.42 8.79
CA VAL A 73 -4.62 4.87 8.86
C VAL A 73 -5.99 5.50 8.71
N GLY A 74 -6.44 6.18 9.75
CA GLY A 74 -7.66 6.96 9.75
C GLY A 74 -7.35 8.45 9.73
N VAL A 75 -8.05 9.20 8.89
CA VAL A 75 -8.05 10.67 8.92
C VAL A 75 -9.46 11.22 8.98
N PRO A 76 -9.70 12.32 9.71
CA PRO A 76 -10.95 13.05 9.59
C PRO A 76 -11.08 13.62 8.18
N ASN A 77 -12.32 13.77 7.69
CA ASN A 77 -12.59 14.24 6.34
C ASN A 77 -12.12 15.69 6.12
N ASP A 78 -11.99 16.47 7.18
CA ASP A 78 -11.46 17.84 7.19
C ASP A 78 -9.97 17.94 7.57
N VAL A 79 -9.17 16.88 7.39
CA VAL A 79 -7.74 16.86 7.75
C VAL A 79 -6.92 18.02 7.15
N ASN A 80 -7.37 18.58 6.03
CA ASN A 80 -6.75 19.75 5.37
C ASN A 80 -7.42 21.10 5.75
N GLY A 81 -8.26 21.11 6.79
CA GLY A 81 -9.02 22.26 7.25
C GLY A 81 -10.18 22.60 6.32
N ALA A 82 -10.04 23.67 5.54
CA ALA A 82 -11.15 24.24 4.76
C ALA A 82 -11.65 23.37 3.60
N VAL A 83 -10.82 22.45 3.11
CA VAL A 83 -11.16 21.57 1.97
C VAL A 83 -11.36 20.14 2.48
N LEU A 84 -12.59 19.65 2.37
CA LEU A 84 -12.92 18.27 2.68
C LEU A 84 -12.31 17.32 1.65
N LEU A 85 -11.87 16.14 2.11
CA LEU A 85 -11.39 15.07 1.24
C LEU A 85 -12.52 14.49 0.38
N ASN A 86 -13.70 14.33 0.98
CA ASN A 86 -14.95 13.96 0.33
C ASN A 86 -16.05 14.98 0.68
N PRO A 87 -16.47 15.83 -0.27
CA PRO A 87 -17.55 16.79 -0.05
C PRO A 87 -18.92 16.15 0.28
N SER A 88 -19.13 14.87 -0.01
CA SER A 88 -20.40 14.17 0.23
C SER A 88 -20.54 13.61 1.65
N ARG A 89 -19.51 13.74 2.51
CA ARG A 89 -19.49 13.24 3.88
C ARG A 89 -19.31 14.38 4.89
N PRO A 90 -19.79 14.22 6.14
CA PRO A 90 -19.51 15.16 7.23
C PRO A 90 -18.00 15.40 7.43
N ALA A 91 -17.63 16.54 8.03
CA ALA A 91 -16.23 16.92 8.28
C ALA A 91 -15.50 15.97 9.24
N ASP A 92 -16.20 15.44 10.23
CA ASP A 92 -15.70 14.48 11.22
C ASP A 92 -15.72 13.02 10.73
N ALA A 93 -16.18 12.77 9.49
CA ALA A 93 -16.25 11.43 8.97
C ALA A 93 -14.85 10.83 8.79
N MET A 94 -14.60 9.69 9.42
CA MET A 94 -13.33 8.98 9.27
C MET A 94 -13.19 8.39 7.86
N ILE A 95 -12.07 8.70 7.20
CA ILE A 95 -11.64 8.10 5.93
C ILE A 95 -10.42 7.22 6.21
N ARG A 96 -10.46 5.99 5.70
CA ARG A 96 -9.42 4.97 5.93
C ARG A 96 -8.53 4.79 4.71
N ALA A 97 -7.23 4.75 4.95
CA ALA A 97 -6.19 4.64 3.94
C ALA A 97 -5.19 3.53 4.30
N ASP A 98 -5.71 2.37 4.66
CA ASP A 98 -4.91 1.29 5.21
C ASP A 98 -3.92 0.72 4.18
N GLN A 99 -2.86 0.11 4.73
CA GLN A 99 -1.75 -0.45 3.99
C GLN A 99 -1.49 -1.88 4.43
N LEU A 100 -1.04 -2.68 3.48
CA LEU A 100 -0.67 -4.07 3.64
C LEU A 100 0.72 -4.27 3.06
N MET A 101 1.58 -5.00 3.75
CA MET A 101 2.87 -5.37 3.22
C MET A 101 3.25 -6.79 3.63
N PHE A 102 3.74 -7.57 2.68
CA PHE A 102 4.26 -8.91 2.93
C PHE A 102 5.29 -9.29 1.89
N PHE A 103 5.90 -10.46 2.09
CA PHE A 103 6.80 -11.06 1.12
C PHE A 103 6.12 -12.23 0.42
N THR A 104 6.42 -12.39 -0.86
CA THR A 104 6.00 -13.54 -1.66
C THR A 104 7.21 -14.31 -2.13
N ASN A 105 7.07 -15.63 -2.23
CA ASN A 105 8.04 -16.51 -2.87
C ASN A 105 7.61 -16.81 -4.31
N GLY A 106 8.59 -17.04 -5.16
CA GLY A 106 8.39 -17.42 -6.55
C GLY A 106 9.34 -16.67 -7.47
N VAL A 107 9.63 -17.30 -8.61
CA VAL A 107 10.47 -16.68 -9.63
C VAL A 107 9.68 -15.55 -10.28
N ALA A 108 10.16 -14.34 -10.10
CA ALA A 108 9.68 -13.17 -10.81
C ALA A 108 10.87 -12.50 -11.52
N SER A 109 10.62 -12.01 -12.72
CA SER A 109 11.56 -11.14 -13.42
C SER A 109 11.17 -9.71 -13.12
N ALA A 110 12.17 -8.85 -12.92
CA ALA A 110 11.92 -7.42 -12.88
C ALA A 110 11.20 -7.03 -14.18
N GLN A 111 10.20 -6.16 -14.10
CA GLN A 111 9.43 -5.71 -15.27
C GLN A 111 10.25 -4.71 -16.11
N THR A 112 11.58 -4.82 -16.06
CA THR A 112 12.54 -3.72 -16.16
C THR A 112 12.29 -2.73 -17.28
N TYR A 113 12.08 -1.48 -16.87
CA TYR A 113 12.15 -0.28 -17.68
C TYR A 113 13.63 0.07 -17.95
N ARG A 114 14.16 -0.43 -19.07
CA ARG A 114 15.54 -0.13 -19.50
C ARG A 114 15.69 1.36 -19.85
N LEU A 115 16.80 1.96 -19.43
CA LEU A 115 17.29 3.24 -19.98
C LEU A 115 17.89 3.06 -21.41
N GLY A 116 18.18 1.82 -21.85
CA GLY A 116 18.79 1.49 -23.15
C GLY A 116 18.13 0.32 -23.92
N GLN A 117 18.34 0.25 -25.24
CA GLN A 117 17.82 -0.79 -26.15
C GLN A 117 18.58 -2.13 -25.98
N GLY A 118 17.87 -3.28 -25.93
CA GLY A 118 18.49 -4.63 -25.89
C GLY A 118 17.64 -5.71 -25.20
N LEU A 119 18.07 -6.98 -25.29
CA LEU A 119 17.30 -8.18 -24.89
C LEU A 119 17.79 -8.90 -23.62
N ASP A 120 18.90 -8.47 -23.03
CA ASP A 120 19.46 -9.12 -21.84
C ASP A 120 18.55 -8.86 -20.62
N HIS A 121 17.82 -9.89 -20.16
CA HIS A 121 16.94 -9.86 -18.99
C HIS A 121 17.76 -10.29 -17.77
N LYS A 122 18.52 -9.36 -17.18
CA LYS A 122 19.18 -9.59 -15.89
C LYS A 122 18.26 -9.08 -14.79
N GLY A 123 18.12 -9.82 -13.69
CA GLY A 123 17.22 -9.47 -12.59
C GLY A 123 16.03 -10.42 -12.47
N GLN A 124 16.31 -11.68 -12.12
CA GLN A 124 15.29 -12.60 -11.59
C GLN A 124 15.51 -12.75 -10.10
N GLY A 125 14.43 -12.66 -9.34
CA GLY A 125 14.41 -12.86 -7.90
C GLY A 125 13.51 -14.02 -7.55
N THR A 126 13.81 -14.69 -6.45
CA THR A 126 12.98 -15.78 -5.89
C THR A 126 11.98 -15.28 -4.85
N ALA A 127 12.07 -14.00 -4.50
CA ALA A 127 11.17 -13.36 -3.56
C ALA A 127 10.86 -11.91 -3.96
N SER A 128 9.71 -11.41 -3.52
CA SER A 128 9.29 -10.03 -3.73
C SER A 128 8.61 -9.48 -2.50
N ARG A 129 8.91 -8.23 -2.14
CA ARG A 129 8.10 -7.43 -1.21
C ARG A 129 6.88 -6.91 -1.95
N VAL A 130 5.68 -7.22 -1.49
CA VAL A 130 4.42 -6.76 -2.08
C VAL A 130 3.76 -5.78 -1.13
N TYR A 131 3.47 -4.58 -1.64
CA TYR A 131 2.66 -3.57 -0.96
C TYR A 131 1.27 -3.49 -1.59
N TYR A 132 0.22 -3.39 -0.76
CA TYR A 132 -1.10 -2.94 -1.16
C TYR A 132 -1.56 -1.76 -0.32
N GLY A 133 -2.31 -0.84 -0.92
CA GLY A 133 -2.84 0.32 -0.22
C GLY A 133 -3.04 1.47 -1.19
N HIS A 134 -3.11 2.69 -0.67
CA HIS A 134 -3.15 3.87 -1.53
C HIS A 134 -1.77 4.23 -2.10
N GLY A 135 -1.77 4.86 -3.27
CA GLY A 135 -0.60 5.60 -3.77
C GLY A 135 -0.80 7.10 -3.59
N PHE A 136 0.27 7.85 -3.36
CA PHE A 136 0.21 9.32 -3.47
C PHE A 136 0.48 9.75 -4.92
N GLN A 137 -0.11 10.87 -5.32
CA GLN A 137 -0.02 11.41 -6.68
C GLN A 137 0.68 12.77 -6.65
N LEU A 138 1.42 13.10 -7.71
CA LEU A 138 2.02 14.41 -7.91
C LEU A 138 1.56 15.00 -9.25
N PRO A 139 0.26 15.37 -9.37
CA PRO A 139 -0.32 15.78 -10.64
C PRO A 139 0.36 17.04 -11.20
N GLY A 140 0.94 16.93 -12.39
CA GLY A 140 1.65 18.04 -13.02
C GLY A 140 3.06 18.28 -12.48
N ALA A 141 3.58 17.39 -11.62
CA ALA A 141 5.02 17.37 -11.34
C ALA A 141 5.80 17.09 -12.63
N ARG A 142 7.01 17.63 -12.71
CA ARG A 142 7.86 17.52 -13.89
C ARG A 142 8.22 16.05 -14.12
N GLY A 143 7.97 15.57 -15.34
CA GLY A 143 8.41 14.24 -15.77
C GLY A 143 9.91 14.14 -15.95
N PHE A 144 10.35 12.93 -16.27
CA PHE A 144 11.73 12.59 -16.56
C PHE A 144 12.27 13.37 -17.75
N LEU A 145 13.52 13.83 -17.64
CA LEU A 145 14.23 14.56 -18.69
C LEU A 145 15.53 13.83 -18.98
N ALA A 146 15.71 13.43 -20.24
CA ALA A 146 17.01 12.92 -20.67
C ALA A 146 18.04 14.06 -20.66
N THR A 147 19.17 13.85 -20.00
CA THR A 147 20.31 14.79 -19.96
C THR A 147 21.48 14.32 -20.81
N GLY A 148 21.46 13.07 -21.29
CA GLY A 148 22.51 12.48 -22.12
C GLY A 148 22.16 11.06 -22.58
N SER A 149 23.11 10.37 -23.20
CA SER A 149 22.96 8.97 -23.60
C SER A 149 22.94 8.05 -22.38
N GLY A 150 21.76 7.55 -22.01
CA GLY A 150 21.61 6.66 -20.85
C GLY A 150 21.57 7.38 -19.50
N GLU A 151 21.34 8.70 -19.51
CA GLU A 151 21.20 9.50 -18.30
C GLU A 151 19.98 10.42 -18.36
N GLY A 152 19.38 10.66 -17.20
CA GLY A 152 18.40 11.72 -17.05
C GLY A 152 18.04 12.01 -15.61
N VAL A 153 17.14 12.95 -15.42
CA VAL A 153 16.69 13.40 -14.10
C VAL A 153 15.17 13.35 -14.01
N ALA A 154 14.64 12.95 -12.86
CA ALA A 154 13.22 13.12 -12.52
C ALA A 154 13.07 14.03 -11.32
N SER A 155 11.92 14.69 -11.21
CA SER A 155 11.54 15.43 -10.01
C SER A 155 10.76 14.50 -9.07
N ASP A 156 11.37 14.18 -7.94
CA ASP A 156 10.80 13.33 -6.90
C ASP A 156 10.83 14.05 -5.55
N PRO A 157 10.01 13.63 -4.57
CA PRO A 157 10.04 14.26 -3.26
C PRO A 157 11.36 14.03 -2.53
N ALA A 158 11.74 14.99 -1.68
CA ALA A 158 12.91 14.86 -0.84
C ALA A 158 12.91 13.53 -0.03
N PRO A 159 14.08 12.90 0.16
CA PRO A 159 14.21 11.71 0.99
C PRO A 159 13.69 11.95 2.41
N GLY A 160 13.15 10.91 3.05
CA GLY A 160 12.62 10.98 4.41
C GLY A 160 11.23 11.64 4.55
N LEU A 161 10.70 12.30 3.51
CA LEU A 161 9.36 12.86 3.53
C LEU A 161 8.29 11.75 3.39
N ALA A 162 7.46 11.57 4.42
CA ALA A 162 6.28 10.73 4.35
C ALA A 162 5.13 11.51 3.67
N ILE A 163 4.65 11.00 2.53
CA ILE A 163 3.61 11.67 1.74
C ILE A 163 2.36 10.79 1.71
N PRO A 164 1.35 11.10 2.52
CA PRO A 164 0.07 10.42 2.43
C PRO A 164 -0.75 10.91 1.22
N PRO A 165 -1.77 10.13 0.78
CA PRO A 165 -2.60 10.49 -0.38
C PRO A 165 -3.44 11.77 -0.18
N TRP A 166 -3.68 12.19 1.07
CA TRP A 166 -4.38 13.45 1.40
C TRP A 166 -3.46 14.66 1.57
N ARG A 167 -2.14 14.51 1.42
CA ARG A 167 -1.21 15.63 1.62
C ARG A 167 -1.54 16.76 0.62
N THR A 168 -1.41 17.99 1.06
CA THR A 168 -1.56 19.19 0.22
C THR A 168 -0.51 20.23 0.59
N GLY A 169 -0.36 21.24 -0.26
CA GLY A 169 0.54 22.37 0.00
C GLY A 169 1.98 22.11 -0.45
N PRO A 170 2.93 22.95 0.00
CA PRO A 170 4.31 22.86 -0.45
C PRO A 170 4.98 21.57 0.03
N ILE A 171 5.72 20.94 -0.89
CA ILE A 171 6.65 19.85 -0.64
C ILE A 171 7.97 20.16 -1.31
N ASP A 172 9.06 19.80 -0.64
CA ASP A 172 10.40 19.93 -1.20
C ASP A 172 10.65 18.78 -2.16
N MET A 173 11.04 19.12 -3.39
CA MET A 173 11.44 18.15 -4.40
C MET A 173 12.96 18.13 -4.51
N VAL A 174 13.48 16.99 -4.95
CA VAL A 174 14.86 16.80 -5.37
C VAL A 174 14.89 16.37 -6.83
N GLN A 175 16.02 16.59 -7.49
CA GLN A 175 16.28 15.98 -8.78
C GLN A 175 16.97 14.65 -8.56
N THR A 176 16.25 13.56 -8.81
CA THR A 176 16.81 12.21 -8.81
C THR A 176 17.47 11.98 -10.16
N ARG A 177 18.80 11.86 -10.19
CA ARG A 177 19.54 11.46 -11.39
C ARG A 177 19.49 9.95 -11.54
N PHE A 178 19.21 9.49 -12.74
CA PHE A 178 19.29 8.10 -13.16
C PHE A 178 20.42 8.01 -14.19
N ALA A 179 21.45 7.24 -13.89
CA ALA A 179 22.56 7.01 -14.80
C ALA A 179 22.72 5.51 -15.08
N ALA A 180 23.01 5.14 -16.32
CA ALA A 180 23.52 3.81 -16.61
C ALA A 180 24.86 3.64 -15.88
N ALA A 181 25.02 2.56 -15.11
CA ALA A 181 26.25 2.29 -14.38
C ALA A 181 27.46 2.39 -15.33
N ALA A 182 28.40 3.29 -15.03
CA ALA A 182 29.69 3.30 -15.71
C ALA A 182 30.43 1.99 -15.37
N ALA A 183 31.11 1.41 -16.35
CA ALA A 183 31.83 0.15 -16.19
C ALA A 183 32.90 0.18 -15.08
N ASP A 184 33.34 1.37 -14.66
CA ASP A 184 34.44 1.56 -13.72
C ASP A 184 34.02 2.44 -12.51
N ASP A 185 33.61 1.78 -11.43
CA ASP A 185 33.90 2.10 -10.02
C ASP A 185 33.58 3.43 -9.30
N ALA A 186 32.70 4.34 -9.75
CA ALA A 186 32.50 5.57 -8.93
C ALA A 186 31.17 6.35 -8.90
N THR A 187 30.09 6.04 -9.63
CA THR A 187 28.89 6.89 -9.57
C THR A 187 27.65 6.17 -9.06
N ASP A 188 27.02 6.77 -8.05
CA ASP A 188 25.68 6.39 -7.60
C ASP A 188 24.75 6.33 -8.81
N ILE A 189 24.07 5.19 -9.01
CA ILE A 189 22.97 5.07 -9.97
C ILE A 189 21.87 6.09 -9.65
N TYR A 190 21.83 6.58 -8.39
CA TYR A 190 20.93 7.59 -7.87
C TYR A 190 21.69 8.65 -7.09
N SER A 191 21.82 9.84 -7.65
CA SER A 191 22.26 11.03 -6.92
C SER A 191 21.14 12.05 -6.83
N TRP A 192 21.06 12.79 -5.73
CA TRP A 192 20.10 13.86 -5.53
C TRP A 192 20.79 15.21 -5.62
N SER A 193 20.12 16.19 -6.21
CA SER A 193 20.44 17.60 -6.02
C SER A 193 19.18 18.37 -5.61
N ASP A 194 19.38 19.56 -5.05
CA ASP A 194 18.27 20.44 -4.68
C ASP A 194 17.33 20.65 -5.86
N GLY A 195 16.03 20.46 -5.60
CA GLY A 195 14.97 20.69 -6.55
C GLY A 195 14.17 21.94 -6.22
N ALA A 196 13.03 22.08 -6.87
CA ALA A 196 12.09 23.16 -6.60
C ALA A 196 11.07 22.73 -5.55
N THR A 197 10.45 23.68 -4.86
CA THR A 197 9.23 23.40 -4.11
C THR A 197 8.09 23.13 -5.09
N TYR A 198 7.37 22.03 -4.88
CA TYR A 198 6.15 21.71 -5.61
C TYR A 198 4.95 21.95 -4.68
N ASN A 199 3.95 22.69 -5.16
CA ASN A 199 2.73 22.93 -4.38
C ASN A 199 1.68 21.89 -4.76
N MET A 200 1.50 20.89 -3.91
CA MET A 200 0.58 19.78 -4.18
C MET A 200 -0.88 20.24 -4.05
N PRO A 201 -1.69 20.11 -5.12
CA PRO A 201 -3.09 20.50 -5.06
C PRO A 201 -3.89 19.54 -4.16
N PRO A 202 -5.05 19.98 -3.63
CA PRO A 202 -5.99 19.06 -3.00
C PRO A 202 -6.49 18.03 -4.01
N ILE A 203 -6.43 16.75 -3.62
CA ILE A 203 -6.92 15.63 -4.42
C ILE A 203 -8.14 15.05 -3.70
N ASP A 204 -9.30 15.13 -4.36
CA ASP A 204 -10.53 14.46 -3.94
C ASP A 204 -10.26 12.97 -3.71
N ASN A 205 -10.70 12.42 -2.58
CA ASN A 205 -10.40 11.04 -2.22
C ASN A 205 -10.96 10.03 -3.23
N ARG A 206 -12.03 10.34 -3.95
CA ARG A 206 -12.58 9.52 -5.05
C ARG A 206 -11.60 9.35 -6.20
N ARG A 207 -10.53 10.16 -6.23
CA ARG A 207 -9.46 10.09 -7.23
C ARG A 207 -8.17 9.50 -6.68
N TRP A 208 -8.15 9.03 -5.43
CA TRP A 208 -7.01 8.28 -4.91
C TRP A 208 -6.86 6.95 -5.64
N LEU A 209 -5.62 6.48 -5.70
CA LEU A 209 -5.24 5.28 -6.42
C LEU A 209 -5.17 4.12 -5.43
N PHE A 210 -5.71 2.96 -5.80
CA PHE A 210 -5.38 1.71 -5.12
C PHE A 210 -4.25 1.03 -5.88
N VAL A 211 -3.19 0.68 -5.19
CA VAL A 211 -1.94 0.22 -5.81
C VAL A 211 -1.52 -1.14 -5.28
N ARG A 212 -0.78 -1.86 -6.12
CA ARG A 212 -0.02 -3.05 -5.78
C ARG A 212 1.42 -2.86 -6.25
N GLN A 213 2.33 -2.54 -5.34
CA GLN A 213 3.74 -2.33 -5.68
C GLN A 213 4.58 -3.56 -5.29
N PRO A 214 4.85 -4.49 -6.23
CA PRO A 214 5.85 -5.52 -6.03
C PRO A 214 7.26 -4.92 -6.19
N VAL A 215 8.16 -5.31 -5.29
CA VAL A 215 9.58 -4.98 -5.37
C VAL A 215 10.34 -6.28 -5.29
N LEU A 216 10.95 -6.65 -6.40
CA LEU A 216 11.70 -7.89 -6.54
C LEU A 216 12.99 -7.83 -5.71
N LEU A 217 13.27 -8.91 -4.99
CA LEU A 217 14.49 -9.09 -4.23
C LEU A 217 15.50 -9.84 -5.09
N VAL A 218 16.51 -9.12 -5.58
CA VAL A 218 17.50 -9.57 -6.57
C VAL A 218 18.91 -9.36 -6.05
N ASP A 219 19.27 -10.05 -4.97
CA ASP A 219 20.66 -10.08 -4.55
C ASP A 219 21.48 -11.04 -5.42
N ASP A 220 22.61 -10.56 -5.91
CA ASP A 220 23.51 -11.29 -6.78
C ASP A 220 24.97 -11.24 -6.32
N ASP A 221 25.26 -10.70 -5.13
CA ASP A 221 26.61 -10.66 -4.58
C ASP A 221 26.69 -10.86 -3.06
N THR A 222 27.92 -10.87 -2.53
CA THR A 222 28.20 -11.06 -1.10
C THR A 222 28.51 -9.75 -0.37
N PHE A 223 28.35 -8.60 -1.04
CA PHE A 223 28.64 -7.31 -0.42
C PHE A 223 27.53 -6.95 0.58
N ALA A 224 27.75 -5.93 1.42
CA ALA A 224 26.69 -5.47 2.31
C ALA A 224 25.54 -4.84 1.49
N ALA A 225 24.31 -4.96 2.00
CA ALA A 225 23.06 -4.57 1.31
C ALA A 225 23.00 -3.09 0.88
N ASP A 226 23.93 -2.28 1.34
CA ASP A 226 23.99 -0.84 1.13
C ASP A 226 25.10 -0.37 0.20
N THR A 227 25.96 -1.31 -0.19
CA THR A 227 27.06 -0.99 -1.08
C THR A 227 26.54 -0.68 -2.48
N ASN A 228 27.21 0.25 -3.16
CA ASN A 228 26.94 0.53 -4.57
C ASN A 228 27.19 -0.68 -5.48
N ALA A 229 28.09 -1.58 -5.07
CA ALA A 229 28.47 -2.78 -5.82
C ALA A 229 27.27 -3.70 -6.11
N LYS A 230 26.30 -3.78 -5.19
CA LYS A 230 25.07 -4.60 -5.31
C LYS A 230 24.24 -4.32 -6.55
N THR A 231 24.25 -3.09 -7.05
CA THR A 231 23.45 -2.71 -8.22
C THR A 231 24.17 -2.98 -9.55
N ARG A 232 25.46 -3.28 -9.53
CA ARG A 232 26.29 -3.45 -10.74
C ARG A 232 25.88 -4.68 -11.54
N TYR A 233 25.59 -5.79 -10.86
CA TYR A 233 25.33 -7.08 -11.50
C TYR A 233 23.89 -7.22 -12.02
N LEU A 234 22.98 -6.39 -11.49
CA LEU A 234 21.64 -6.13 -12.06
C LEU A 234 21.70 -5.35 -13.38
N GLY A 235 22.86 -4.81 -13.77
CA GLY A 235 23.09 -4.20 -15.07
C GLY A 235 22.32 -2.88 -15.27
N GLN A 236 21.54 -2.78 -16.35
CA GLN A 236 20.73 -1.59 -16.67
C GLN A 236 19.36 -1.56 -15.99
N VAL A 237 19.11 -2.46 -15.04
CA VAL A 237 17.86 -2.47 -14.27
C VAL A 237 17.86 -1.26 -13.34
N GLN A 238 16.77 -0.51 -13.36
CA GLN A 238 16.53 0.51 -12.34
C GLN A 238 16.18 -0.20 -11.04
N SER A 239 17.19 -0.42 -10.18
CA SER A 239 17.05 -1.09 -8.89
C SER A 239 17.42 -0.17 -7.74
N ALA A 240 16.81 -0.36 -6.59
CA ALA A 240 17.28 0.21 -5.34
C ALA A 240 18.42 -0.65 -4.80
N ARG A 241 19.28 -0.07 -3.96
CA ARG A 241 20.30 -0.84 -3.24
C ARG A 241 19.65 -1.84 -2.29
N SER A 242 18.63 -1.37 -1.59
CA SER A 242 17.98 -2.09 -0.51
C SER A 242 16.57 -1.53 -0.31
N ILE A 243 15.64 -2.36 0.17
CA ILE A 243 14.32 -1.87 0.61
C ILE A 243 14.38 -1.15 1.97
N PHE A 244 15.50 -1.27 2.67
CA PHE A 244 15.84 -0.56 3.90
C PHE A 244 16.96 0.46 3.66
N GLN A 245 16.98 1.53 4.45
CA GLN A 245 18.21 2.30 4.61
C GLN A 245 19.03 1.73 5.76
N VAL A 246 20.35 1.68 5.56
CA VAL A 246 21.36 1.30 6.55
C VAL A 246 21.12 2.02 7.85
N ASP A 247 21.04 3.34 7.79
CA ASP A 247 20.72 4.12 8.96
C ASP A 247 19.23 4.47 8.92
N PRO A 248 18.41 3.92 9.84
CA PRO A 248 17.01 4.30 9.94
C PRO A 248 16.77 5.77 10.27
N ALA A 249 17.77 6.48 10.76
CA ALA A 249 17.70 7.93 10.90
C ALA A 249 17.71 8.67 9.54
N LEU A 250 18.25 8.06 8.48
CA LEU A 250 18.32 8.64 7.14
C LEU A 250 17.03 8.42 6.31
N GLY A 251 16.08 7.62 6.82
CA GLY A 251 14.71 7.54 6.35
C GLY A 251 14.40 6.40 5.36
N LEU A 252 13.40 6.62 4.52
CA LEU A 252 12.88 5.67 3.51
C LEU A 252 13.87 5.48 2.37
N THR A 253 13.97 4.29 1.76
CA THR A 253 14.63 4.17 0.44
C THR A 253 13.79 4.92 -0.60
N PRO A 254 14.19 6.16 -0.98
CA PRO A 254 13.34 7.02 -1.80
C PRO A 254 13.03 6.40 -3.16
N GLN A 255 13.97 5.66 -3.76
CA GLN A 255 13.80 5.05 -5.09
C GLN A 255 12.60 4.11 -5.16
N VAL A 256 12.38 3.31 -4.12
CA VAL A 256 11.25 2.37 -4.05
C VAL A 256 9.97 3.12 -3.73
N ARG A 257 10.01 4.07 -2.78
CA ARG A 257 8.88 4.95 -2.46
C ARG A 257 8.39 5.72 -3.67
N ASP A 258 9.29 6.23 -4.49
CA ASP A 258 8.96 7.09 -5.61
C ASP A 258 8.38 6.31 -6.80
N GLY A 259 8.18 4.99 -6.68
CA GLY A 259 7.39 4.20 -7.63
C GLY A 259 8.08 3.93 -8.98
N ARG A 260 9.32 4.39 -9.15
CA ARG A 260 10.10 4.29 -10.39
C ARG A 260 10.96 3.04 -10.48
N VAL A 261 11.07 2.32 -9.36
CA VAL A 261 11.90 1.13 -9.21
C VAL A 261 11.04 -0.03 -8.73
N ASP A 262 11.25 -1.20 -9.33
CA ASP A 262 10.53 -2.44 -9.04
C ASP A 262 11.47 -3.58 -8.58
N ALA A 263 12.75 -3.27 -8.33
CA ALA A 263 13.75 -4.22 -7.87
C ALA A 263 14.63 -3.61 -6.77
N ALA A 264 15.08 -4.44 -5.83
CA ALA A 264 16.06 -4.09 -4.81
C ALA A 264 17.14 -5.17 -4.76
N ALA A 265 18.39 -4.75 -4.67
CA ALA A 265 19.56 -5.62 -4.64
C ALA A 265 19.76 -6.24 -3.24
N MET A 266 18.79 -7.03 -2.78
CA MET A 266 18.73 -7.57 -1.43
C MET A 266 18.05 -8.93 -1.44
N GLY A 267 18.54 -9.87 -0.61
CA GLY A 267 17.94 -11.19 -0.41
C GLY A 267 17.01 -11.24 0.81
N MET A 268 16.23 -12.31 0.95
CA MET A 268 15.38 -12.49 2.14
C MET A 268 16.19 -12.60 3.43
N ASP A 269 17.37 -13.25 3.36
CA ASP A 269 18.26 -13.39 4.51
C ASP A 269 18.83 -12.03 4.96
N ASP A 270 19.11 -11.13 4.01
CA ASP A 270 19.52 -9.75 4.31
C ASP A 270 18.39 -8.95 4.99
N VAL A 271 17.15 -9.09 4.49
CA VAL A 271 15.96 -8.47 5.11
C VAL A 271 15.86 -8.90 6.56
N ARG A 272 15.93 -10.21 6.80
CA ARG A 272 15.86 -10.79 8.14
C ARG A 272 16.98 -10.24 9.02
N ARG A 273 18.22 -10.27 8.53
CA ARG A 273 19.39 -9.80 9.27
C ARG A 273 19.28 -8.33 9.64
N LEU A 274 18.84 -7.46 8.73
CA LEU A 274 18.73 -6.01 8.96
C LEU A 274 17.62 -5.64 9.95
N ILE A 275 16.60 -6.48 10.07
CA ILE A 275 15.54 -6.27 11.06
C ILE A 275 15.96 -6.85 12.41
N GLU A 276 16.50 -8.07 12.43
CA GLU A 276 16.85 -8.76 13.68
C GLU A 276 18.06 -8.14 14.38
N TYR A 277 19.02 -7.60 13.63
CA TYR A 277 20.30 -7.15 14.15
C TYR A 277 20.59 -5.70 13.81
N ALA A 278 21.39 -5.05 14.67
CA ALA A 278 21.97 -3.77 14.34
C ALA A 278 22.79 -3.87 13.03
N VAL A 279 22.94 -2.72 12.37
CA VAL A 279 23.67 -2.62 11.11
C VAL A 279 25.07 -3.22 11.28
N PRO A 280 25.55 -4.06 10.34
CA PRO A 280 26.91 -4.55 10.35
C PRO A 280 27.93 -3.42 10.58
N PRO A 281 28.97 -3.65 11.41
CA PRO A 281 29.43 -4.94 11.91
C PRO A 281 28.80 -5.39 13.25
N ASP A 282 27.84 -4.65 13.81
CA ASP A 282 27.32 -4.92 15.16
C ASP A 282 26.32 -6.09 15.14
N PRO A 283 26.63 -7.25 15.74
CA PRO A 283 25.72 -8.39 15.80
C PRO A 283 24.69 -8.26 16.94
N THR A 284 24.56 -7.10 17.57
CA THR A 284 23.62 -6.91 18.68
C THR A 284 22.17 -7.07 18.18
N PRO A 285 21.39 -8.01 18.74
CA PRO A 285 19.98 -8.14 18.40
C PRO A 285 19.21 -6.87 18.75
N LEU A 286 18.37 -6.41 17.83
CA LEU A 286 17.45 -5.30 18.10
C LEU A 286 16.27 -5.81 18.93
N SER A 287 15.86 -5.05 19.93
CA SER A 287 14.60 -5.30 20.64
C SER A 287 13.41 -5.10 19.70
N TRP A 288 12.32 -5.84 19.90
CA TRP A 288 11.08 -5.63 19.14
C TRP A 288 10.57 -4.18 19.25
N ARG A 289 10.41 -3.67 20.49
CA ARG A 289 10.01 -2.29 20.81
C ARG A 289 10.79 -1.75 22.02
N GLY A 290 11.28 -0.51 21.92
CA GLY A 290 11.65 0.32 23.07
C GLY A 290 12.68 -0.28 24.03
N GLY A 291 13.77 -0.87 23.52
CA GLY A 291 14.83 -1.44 24.35
C GLY A 291 15.26 -0.51 25.48
N ALA A 292 15.45 -1.07 26.68
CA ALA A 292 15.74 -0.36 27.94
C ALA A 292 17.07 0.44 27.97
N LEU A 293 17.77 0.56 26.84
CA LEU A 293 19.15 1.07 26.75
C LEU A 293 19.32 2.20 25.72
N GLY A 294 18.32 3.06 25.51
CA GLY A 294 18.50 4.27 24.70
C GLY A 294 18.89 4.02 23.23
N HIS A 295 18.76 2.79 22.75
CA HIS A 295 18.95 2.46 21.34
C HIS A 295 17.73 2.98 20.57
N VAL A 296 17.95 4.01 19.75
CA VAL A 296 16.98 4.68 18.87
C VAL A 296 16.49 3.74 17.72
N LYS A 297 16.86 2.46 17.76
CA LYS A 297 16.71 1.47 16.67
C LYS A 297 16.05 0.22 17.26
N ASP A 298 14.74 0.07 17.07
CA ASP A 298 14.00 -1.15 17.39
C ASP A 298 13.38 -1.74 16.11
N GLN A 299 13.13 -3.05 16.10
CA GLN A 299 12.68 -3.77 14.90
C GLN A 299 11.38 -3.16 14.34
N TYR A 300 10.45 -2.84 15.25
CA TYR A 300 9.18 -2.21 14.91
C TYR A 300 9.38 -0.89 14.17
N SER A 301 10.18 0.04 14.71
CA SER A 301 10.39 1.35 14.10
C SER A 301 11.13 1.25 12.77
N HIS A 302 12.03 0.27 12.60
CA HIS A 302 12.65 -0.02 11.31
C HIS A 302 11.60 -0.37 10.26
N ILE A 303 10.75 -1.35 10.52
CA ILE A 303 9.72 -1.78 9.57
C ILE A 303 8.68 -0.66 9.36
N ALA A 304 8.15 -0.11 10.44
CA ALA A 304 7.10 0.89 10.45
C ALA A 304 7.52 2.19 9.73
N LYS A 305 8.79 2.60 9.84
CA LYS A 305 9.26 3.84 9.19
C LYS A 305 9.78 3.62 7.77
N GLN A 306 10.33 2.44 7.46
CA GLN A 306 11.00 2.22 6.18
C GLN A 306 10.19 1.41 5.17
N MET A 307 9.27 0.57 5.62
CA MET A 307 8.52 -0.32 4.72
C MET A 307 7.05 0.06 4.55
N MET A 308 6.48 0.68 5.57
CA MET A 308 5.08 1.13 5.55
C MET A 308 5.03 2.58 5.09
N TYR A 309 4.90 2.79 3.79
CA TYR A 309 4.76 4.10 3.16
C TYR A 309 3.77 4.02 2.01
N TYR A 310 3.23 5.16 1.58
CA TYR A 310 2.46 5.24 0.35
C TYR A 310 3.44 5.40 -0.81
N PRO A 311 3.48 4.48 -1.79
CA PRO A 311 4.31 4.67 -2.97
C PRO A 311 3.72 5.77 -3.86
N ARG A 312 4.59 6.42 -4.64
CA ARG A 312 4.16 7.34 -5.69
C ARG A 312 3.54 6.53 -6.81
N ALA A 313 2.31 6.85 -7.15
CA ALA A 313 1.64 6.31 -8.31
C ALA A 313 0.95 7.45 -9.03
N GLU A 314 0.80 7.33 -10.35
CA GLU A 314 0.14 8.35 -11.15
C GLU A 314 -0.97 7.70 -11.99
N ARG A 315 -2.08 8.40 -12.17
CA ARG A 315 -3.12 7.97 -13.12
C ARG A 315 -2.63 8.06 -14.57
N THR A 316 -1.71 8.99 -14.82
CA THR A 316 -1.12 9.21 -16.14
C THR A 316 0.35 9.53 -15.94
N ALA A 317 1.21 8.83 -16.69
CA ALA A 317 2.65 9.03 -16.62
C ALA A 317 2.99 10.51 -16.92
N PRO A 318 3.85 11.16 -16.11
CA PRO A 318 4.27 12.54 -16.35
C PRO A 318 4.96 12.79 -17.69
N SER A 319 5.53 11.75 -18.31
CA SER A 319 6.07 11.78 -19.68
C SER A 319 5.96 10.40 -20.35
N MET A 320 6.30 10.36 -21.63
CA MET A 320 6.40 9.11 -22.40
C MET A 320 7.67 8.30 -22.09
N ASN A 321 8.55 8.80 -21.21
CA ASN A 321 9.73 8.06 -20.81
C ASN A 321 9.33 6.86 -19.95
N ARG A 322 10.01 5.73 -20.15
CA ARG A 322 9.78 4.48 -19.41
C ARG A 322 9.90 4.65 -17.89
N VAL A 323 10.79 5.52 -17.42
CA VAL A 323 10.94 5.84 -15.98
C VAL A 323 9.65 6.44 -15.39
N ASP A 324 8.91 7.22 -16.17
CA ASP A 324 7.59 7.76 -15.79
C ASP A 324 6.45 6.76 -15.97
N GLN A 325 6.56 5.85 -16.96
CA GLN A 325 5.56 4.78 -17.16
C GLN A 325 5.53 3.79 -15.98
N ALA A 326 6.63 3.61 -15.26
CA ALA A 326 6.68 2.80 -14.05
C ALA A 326 5.64 3.25 -12.99
N LEU A 327 5.37 4.56 -12.92
CA LEU A 327 4.43 5.16 -11.96
C LEU A 327 2.96 4.73 -12.20
N THR A 328 2.63 4.27 -13.40
CA THR A 328 1.27 3.80 -13.71
C THR A 328 1.15 2.28 -13.60
N SER A 329 2.27 1.56 -13.60
CA SER A 329 2.30 0.09 -13.76
C SER A 329 1.78 -0.69 -12.54
N HIS A 330 1.84 -0.07 -11.37
CA HIS A 330 1.42 -0.67 -10.10
C HIS A 330 0.04 -0.16 -9.64
N VAL A 331 -0.67 0.61 -10.48
CA VAL A 331 -2.04 1.06 -10.20
C VAL A 331 -3.02 -0.05 -10.54
N LEU A 332 -3.75 -0.53 -9.54
CA LEU A 332 -4.84 -1.50 -9.73
C LEU A 332 -6.17 -0.80 -9.98
N SER A 333 -6.45 0.27 -9.21
CA SER A 333 -7.62 1.12 -9.40
C SER A 333 -7.23 2.58 -9.45
N SER A 334 -7.80 3.29 -10.41
CA SER A 334 -7.59 4.74 -10.53
C SER A 334 -8.49 5.58 -9.61
N ALA A 335 -9.46 4.94 -8.94
CA ALA A 335 -10.51 5.63 -8.22
C ALA A 335 -10.99 4.79 -7.02
N CYS A 336 -10.19 4.76 -5.96
CA CYS A 336 -10.50 4.09 -4.70
C CYS A 336 -10.41 5.11 -3.57
N SER A 337 -11.51 5.40 -2.88
CA SER A 337 -11.53 6.45 -1.86
C SER A 337 -11.23 5.98 -0.45
N GLU A 338 -11.33 4.68 -0.21
CA GLU A 338 -11.18 4.11 1.11
C GLU A 338 -10.69 2.68 1.01
N VAL A 339 -9.67 2.35 1.81
CA VAL A 339 -9.12 0.99 1.98
C VAL A 339 -9.15 0.68 3.46
N ARG A 340 -9.84 -0.39 3.83
CA ARG A 340 -9.87 -0.93 5.19
C ARG A 340 -9.33 -2.33 5.22
N ILE A 341 -8.45 -2.60 6.17
CA ILE A 341 -7.86 -3.91 6.40
C ILE A 341 -8.10 -4.29 7.85
N GLU A 342 -8.77 -5.41 8.03
CA GLU A 342 -9.12 -5.99 9.31
C GLU A 342 -8.65 -7.45 9.31
N TRP A 343 -8.29 -8.01 10.45
CA TRP A 343 -7.80 -9.40 10.53
C TRP A 343 -8.50 -10.19 11.61
N THR A 344 -8.35 -11.50 11.56
CA THR A 344 -8.91 -12.39 12.56
C THR A 344 -8.08 -13.66 12.71
N TYR A 345 -8.35 -14.41 13.77
CA TYR A 345 -7.71 -15.68 14.08
C TYR A 345 -8.75 -16.78 14.24
N ALA A 346 -8.43 -18.00 13.84
CA ALA A 346 -9.11 -19.18 14.35
C ALA A 346 -8.67 -19.46 15.80
N ASN A 347 -9.49 -20.22 16.52
CA ASN A 347 -9.17 -20.65 17.87
C ASN A 347 -7.88 -21.49 17.90
N GLY A 348 -7.01 -21.23 18.88
CA GLY A 348 -5.77 -21.96 19.11
C GLY A 348 -4.63 -21.61 18.14
N VAL A 349 -4.77 -20.57 17.32
CA VAL A 349 -3.71 -20.15 16.40
C VAL A 349 -2.51 -19.65 17.20
N GLY A 350 -1.33 -20.17 16.87
CA GLY A 350 -0.08 -19.87 17.58
C GLY A 350 0.09 -20.65 18.89
N ALA A 351 -0.70 -21.69 19.13
CA ALA A 351 -0.48 -22.59 20.26
C ALA A 351 0.83 -23.39 20.09
N THR A 352 1.60 -23.52 21.17
CA THR A 352 2.83 -24.32 21.25
C THR A 352 2.94 -24.98 22.63
N ALA A 353 3.98 -25.77 22.88
CA ALA A 353 4.22 -26.38 24.19
C ALA A 353 4.40 -25.28 25.25
N GLY A 354 3.39 -25.11 26.12
CA GLY A 354 3.36 -24.06 27.15
C GLY A 354 2.58 -22.80 26.76
N PHE A 355 2.00 -22.72 25.56
CA PHE A 355 1.24 -21.56 25.09
C PHE A 355 -0.08 -21.97 24.42
N ASN A 356 -1.19 -21.39 24.86
CA ASN A 356 -2.52 -21.77 24.36
C ASN A 356 -2.90 -21.08 23.03
N GLY A 357 -2.08 -20.13 22.56
CA GLY A 357 -2.32 -19.37 21.33
C GLY A 357 -3.43 -18.31 21.48
N VAL A 358 -3.97 -17.86 20.36
CA VAL A 358 -5.15 -16.98 20.35
C VAL A 358 -6.39 -17.80 20.72
N PHE A 359 -6.97 -17.52 21.88
CA PHE A 359 -8.25 -18.09 22.25
C PHE A 359 -9.39 -17.37 21.53
N MET A 360 -10.19 -18.10 20.78
CA MET A 360 -11.43 -17.63 20.16
C MET A 360 -12.54 -18.57 20.57
N ASP A 361 -13.61 -18.05 21.14
CA ASP A 361 -14.77 -18.89 21.45
C ASP A 361 -15.47 -19.29 20.14
N PRO A 362 -15.47 -20.57 19.75
CA PRO A 362 -16.13 -21.01 18.52
C PRO A 362 -17.66 -20.91 18.60
N ALA A 363 -18.24 -20.71 19.79
CA ALA A 363 -19.68 -20.48 19.96
C ALA A 363 -20.09 -19.01 19.70
N GLU A 364 -19.12 -18.08 19.74
CA GLU A 364 -19.36 -16.66 19.52
C GLU A 364 -19.09 -16.26 18.05
N PRO A 365 -19.72 -15.17 17.56
CA PRO A 365 -19.39 -14.63 16.25
C PRO A 365 -17.91 -14.29 16.11
N GLN A 366 -17.33 -14.59 14.94
CA GLN A 366 -15.92 -14.32 14.65
C GLN A 366 -15.58 -12.85 14.86
N VAL A 367 -14.67 -12.58 15.80
CA VAL A 367 -14.19 -11.23 16.13
C VAL A 367 -13.19 -10.75 15.08
N TRP A 368 -13.33 -9.51 14.64
CA TRP A 368 -12.39 -8.85 13.74
C TRP A 368 -11.56 -7.82 14.51
N PHE A 369 -10.28 -7.73 14.16
CA PHE A 369 -9.33 -6.83 14.78
C PHE A 369 -8.90 -5.70 13.85
N GLY A 370 -8.58 -4.56 14.47
CA GLY A 370 -8.16 -3.32 13.83
C GLY A 370 -8.46 -2.13 14.72
N PRO A 371 -8.37 -0.89 14.20
CA PRO A 371 -8.90 0.29 14.88
C PRO A 371 -10.37 0.08 15.25
N GLU A 372 -10.75 0.55 16.43
CA GLU A 372 -12.10 0.36 16.96
C GLU A 372 -13.17 0.86 15.98
N ASP A 373 -14.07 -0.03 15.57
CA ASP A 373 -15.22 0.27 14.74
C ASP A 373 -16.40 -0.61 15.16
N PRO A 374 -17.19 -0.17 16.16
CA PRO A 374 -18.29 -0.96 16.71
C PRO A 374 -19.37 -1.26 15.67
N ALA A 375 -19.57 -0.39 14.68
CA ALA A 375 -20.56 -0.60 13.62
C ALA A 375 -20.20 -1.79 12.72
N ARG A 376 -18.92 -2.16 12.66
CA ARG A 376 -18.40 -3.30 11.88
C ARG A 376 -17.99 -4.49 12.75
N GLY A 377 -18.21 -4.41 14.06
CA GLY A 377 -17.77 -5.42 15.02
C GLY A 377 -16.24 -5.58 15.05
N VAL A 378 -15.51 -4.48 14.87
CA VAL A 378 -14.04 -4.46 14.91
C VAL A 378 -13.57 -3.90 16.24
N VAL A 379 -12.68 -4.63 16.90
CA VAL A 379 -12.11 -4.24 18.20
C VAL A 379 -10.59 -4.23 18.14
N PRO A 380 -9.90 -3.36 18.88
CA PRO A 380 -8.46 -3.49 19.07
C PRO A 380 -8.14 -4.83 19.76
N TYR A 381 -7.12 -5.56 19.31
CA TYR A 381 -6.77 -6.86 19.91
C TYR A 381 -6.34 -6.71 21.38
N GLY A 382 -5.77 -5.56 21.76
CA GLY A 382 -5.43 -5.23 23.13
C GLY A 382 -6.60 -5.17 24.09
N ALA A 383 -7.73 -4.65 23.62
CA ALA A 383 -8.97 -4.66 24.40
C ALA A 383 -9.42 -6.11 24.65
N PHE A 384 -9.30 -6.98 23.63
CA PHE A 384 -9.65 -8.39 23.71
C PHE A 384 -8.72 -9.20 24.66
N ALA A 385 -7.40 -9.00 24.57
CA ALA A 385 -6.41 -9.77 25.34
C ALA A 385 -6.48 -9.54 26.86
N SER A 386 -7.03 -8.41 27.31
CA SER A 386 -7.13 -8.05 28.74
C SER A 386 -8.24 -8.77 29.52
N GLY A 387 -9.17 -9.46 28.85
CA GLY A 387 -10.32 -10.13 29.47
C GLY A 387 -10.17 -11.65 29.69
N GLY A 388 -9.08 -12.27 29.22
CA GLY A 388 -8.86 -13.71 29.31
C GLY A 388 -8.27 -14.15 30.65
N ASN A 389 -8.94 -15.06 31.35
CA ASN A 389 -8.46 -15.63 32.62
C ASN A 389 -7.20 -16.49 32.41
N GLY A 390 -6.02 -15.88 32.54
CA GLY A 390 -4.80 -16.53 33.06
C GLY A 390 -4.05 -17.54 32.19
N ALA A 391 -4.40 -17.70 30.92
CA ALA A 391 -3.52 -18.37 29.95
C ALA A 391 -2.73 -17.30 29.20
N GLU A 392 -1.40 -17.34 29.24
CA GLU A 392 -0.52 -16.36 28.59
C GLU A 392 -0.97 -16.12 27.14
N THR A 393 -1.59 -14.96 26.94
CA THR A 393 -2.10 -14.47 25.67
C THR A 393 -0.94 -13.82 24.93
N ILE A 394 -0.91 -13.92 23.60
CA ILE A 394 0.15 -13.28 22.80
C ILE A 394 0.23 -11.81 23.20
N PHE A 395 1.41 -11.34 23.59
CA PHE A 395 1.59 -9.99 24.09
C PHE A 395 1.06 -8.98 23.07
N THR A 396 0.01 -8.24 23.44
CA THR A 396 -0.60 -7.22 22.58
C THR A 396 0.44 -6.24 22.02
N ALA A 397 1.41 -5.82 22.86
CA ALA A 397 2.48 -4.92 22.46
C ALA A 397 3.44 -5.53 21.43
N ALA A 398 3.45 -6.86 21.27
CA ALA A 398 4.21 -7.56 20.24
C ALA A 398 3.51 -7.54 18.89
N ILE A 399 2.17 -7.65 18.86
CA ILE A 399 1.40 -7.68 17.61
C ILE A 399 1.11 -6.26 17.14
N GLU A 400 0.61 -5.39 18.03
CA GLU A 400 -0.04 -4.16 17.61
C GLU A 400 0.22 -2.95 18.52
N GLY A 401 -0.11 -1.77 18.03
CA GLY A 401 -0.19 -0.58 18.85
C GLY A 401 -0.33 0.71 18.04
N PRO A 402 -0.32 1.86 18.73
CA PRO A 402 -0.29 3.14 18.04
C PRO A 402 0.95 3.23 17.14
N GLY A 403 0.70 3.56 15.88
CA GLY A 403 1.75 3.81 14.90
C GLY A 403 2.39 5.18 15.09
N ASN A 404 3.44 5.44 14.30
CA ASN A 404 3.98 6.79 14.22
C ASN A 404 2.91 7.71 13.61
N PRO A 405 2.55 8.82 14.27
CA PRO A 405 1.51 9.70 13.76
C PRO A 405 1.91 10.23 12.38
N LEU A 406 0.96 10.16 11.44
CA LEU A 406 1.04 10.87 10.17
C LEU A 406 0.25 12.18 10.29
N LEU A 407 0.45 13.09 9.34
CA LEU A 407 -0.15 14.43 9.35
C LEU A 407 -1.68 14.35 9.55
N GLY A 408 -2.13 14.67 10.77
CA GLY A 408 -3.53 14.68 11.18
C GLY A 408 -4.21 13.30 11.15
N ALA A 409 -3.44 12.21 11.30
CA ALA A 409 -3.96 10.85 11.16
C ALA A 409 -3.77 10.00 12.41
N ASP A 410 -4.77 9.17 12.69
CA ASP A 410 -4.70 8.07 13.64
C ASP A 410 -4.08 6.86 12.95
N VAL A 411 -2.96 6.38 13.47
CA VAL A 411 -2.21 5.26 12.90
C VAL A 411 -2.23 4.10 13.88
N TYR A 412 -2.52 2.91 13.36
CA TYR A 412 -2.53 1.67 14.11
C TYR A 412 -1.80 0.61 13.32
N ASP A 413 -0.69 0.12 13.84
CA ASP A 413 0.15 -0.86 13.16
C ASP A 413 -0.02 -2.23 13.78
N ALA A 414 -0.03 -3.27 12.95
CA ALA A 414 0.00 -4.67 13.35
C ALA A 414 1.03 -5.45 12.53
N PHE A 415 1.81 -6.29 13.20
CA PHE A 415 2.90 -7.07 12.61
C PHE A 415 2.77 -8.55 12.99
N PHE A 416 3.09 -9.41 12.03
CA PHE A 416 2.93 -10.85 12.14
C PHE A 416 4.08 -11.60 11.47
N GLY A 417 4.39 -12.80 11.96
CA GLY A 417 5.34 -13.72 11.33
C GLY A 417 6.79 -13.47 11.69
N PHE A 418 7.07 -12.58 12.63
CA PHE A 418 8.42 -12.43 13.17
C PHE A 418 8.60 -13.43 14.33
N ASN A 419 9.74 -14.14 14.36
CA ASN A 419 10.04 -15.27 15.27
C ASN A 419 9.03 -16.44 15.20
N GLN A 420 9.32 -17.41 14.34
CA GLN A 420 8.29 -18.21 13.69
C GLN A 420 8.05 -19.64 14.22
N GLN A 421 8.91 -20.12 15.11
CA GLN A 421 8.82 -21.49 15.65
C GLN A 421 8.75 -21.46 17.17
N GLU A 422 9.58 -20.63 17.80
CA GLU A 422 9.56 -20.37 19.23
C GLU A 422 9.89 -18.87 19.43
N PRO A 423 9.35 -18.20 20.45
CA PRO A 423 9.82 -16.87 20.83
C PRO A 423 11.29 -17.02 21.27
N LEU A 424 12.32 -16.37 20.72
CA LEU A 424 13.72 -16.64 21.11
C LEU A 424 14.42 -15.42 21.73
N ASP A 425 15.13 -15.56 22.85
CA ASP A 425 16.02 -14.55 23.41
C ASP A 425 17.31 -14.39 22.60
N GLY A 426 18.14 -13.43 23.00
CA GLY A 426 19.48 -13.22 22.44
C GLY A 426 20.45 -14.40 22.62
N ASN A 427 20.05 -15.47 23.34
CA ASN A 427 20.81 -16.71 23.52
C ASN A 427 20.18 -17.90 22.76
N GLY A 428 19.13 -17.67 21.95
CA GLY A 428 18.41 -18.73 21.25
C GLY A 428 17.57 -19.62 22.17
N GLN A 429 17.22 -19.16 23.36
CA GLN A 429 16.30 -19.82 24.29
C GLN A 429 14.89 -19.24 24.15
N PRO A 430 13.82 -20.00 24.47
CA PRO A 430 12.48 -19.46 24.39
C PRO A 430 12.25 -18.20 25.27
N ASP A 431 12.01 -17.03 24.68
CA ASP A 431 11.73 -15.77 25.42
C ASP A 431 10.65 -14.93 24.77
N LEU A 432 9.50 -14.92 25.45
CA LEU A 432 8.28 -14.25 25.05
C LEU A 432 8.39 -12.72 25.01
N SER A 433 9.42 -12.13 25.61
CA SER A 433 9.70 -10.69 25.49
C SER A 433 10.21 -10.29 24.11
N VAL A 434 10.52 -11.27 23.23
CA VAL A 434 11.16 -11.05 21.92
C VAL A 434 10.20 -11.22 20.73
N GLY A 435 8.87 -11.19 20.96
CA GLY A 435 7.93 -10.78 19.90
C GLY A 435 7.39 -11.87 18.95
N TYR A 436 7.06 -13.07 19.45
CA TYR A 436 6.30 -14.06 18.66
C TYR A 436 4.94 -13.50 18.23
N THR A 437 4.66 -13.51 16.93
CA THR A 437 3.39 -13.05 16.36
C THR A 437 2.90 -14.04 15.29
N PRO A 438 1.90 -14.91 15.56
CA PRO A 438 1.40 -15.82 14.56
C PRO A 438 0.69 -15.05 13.45
N TRP A 439 0.61 -15.64 12.26
CA TRP A 439 -0.18 -15.06 11.18
C TRP A 439 -1.68 -15.10 11.52
N PRO A 440 -2.45 -14.09 11.10
CA PRO A 440 -3.89 -14.17 11.15
C PRO A 440 -4.38 -15.32 10.29
N THR A 441 -5.54 -15.88 10.62
CA THR A 441 -6.16 -16.94 9.82
C THR A 441 -6.88 -16.39 8.60
N ALA A 442 -7.39 -15.17 8.70
CA ALA A 442 -7.98 -14.47 7.59
C ALA A 442 -7.82 -12.96 7.75
N ILE A 443 -7.89 -12.28 6.61
CA ILE A 443 -8.04 -10.84 6.54
C ILE A 443 -9.32 -10.50 5.80
N ARG A 444 -9.93 -9.37 6.18
CA ARG A 444 -11.08 -8.77 5.54
C ARG A 444 -10.65 -7.42 5.00
N ILE A 445 -10.71 -7.28 3.69
CA ILE A 445 -10.37 -6.04 3.02
C ILE A 445 -11.65 -5.45 2.46
N THR A 446 -11.90 -4.19 2.78
CA THR A 446 -13.02 -3.42 2.23
C THR A 446 -12.47 -2.26 1.42
N LEU A 447 -12.90 -2.17 0.15
CA LEU A 447 -12.53 -1.09 -0.76
C LEU A 447 -13.79 -0.30 -1.12
N THR A 448 -13.69 1.02 -1.14
CA THR A 448 -14.72 1.88 -1.73
C THR A 448 -14.24 2.35 -3.10
N LEU A 449 -14.71 1.67 -4.15
CA LEU A 449 -14.33 1.90 -5.53
C LEU A 449 -15.30 2.86 -6.22
N HIS A 450 -14.80 3.67 -7.15
CA HIS A 450 -15.58 4.64 -7.91
C HIS A 450 -15.42 4.38 -9.40
N ASP A 451 -16.46 4.66 -10.15
CA ASP A 451 -16.36 4.71 -11.61
C ASP A 451 -15.47 5.91 -11.98
N PRO A 452 -14.48 5.75 -12.89
CA PRO A 452 -13.66 6.85 -13.39
C PRO A 452 -14.44 8.06 -13.93
N ARG A 453 -15.68 7.86 -14.41
CA ARG A 453 -16.58 8.93 -14.89
C ARG A 453 -17.38 9.59 -13.76
N THR A 454 -17.22 9.15 -12.52
CA THR A 454 -17.91 9.66 -11.32
C THR A 454 -19.43 9.58 -11.39
N THR A 455 -19.98 8.63 -12.15
CA THR A 455 -21.44 8.43 -12.29
C THR A 455 -22.09 8.04 -10.95
N LEU A 456 -21.35 7.33 -10.10
CA LEU A 456 -21.77 6.92 -8.76
C LEU A 456 -21.08 7.80 -7.71
N GLU A 457 -21.76 8.85 -7.23
CA GLU A 457 -21.14 9.86 -6.34
C GLU A 457 -20.52 9.27 -5.06
N GLY A 458 -21.16 8.25 -4.48
CA GLY A 458 -20.71 7.58 -3.26
C GLY A 458 -19.78 6.39 -3.49
N GLY A 459 -19.51 6.03 -4.75
CA GLY A 459 -18.82 4.79 -5.10
C GLY A 459 -19.60 3.54 -4.67
N ARG A 460 -18.91 2.41 -4.65
CA ARG A 460 -19.42 1.12 -4.19
C ARG A 460 -18.42 0.46 -3.26
N ALA A 461 -18.88 0.12 -2.05
CA ALA A 461 -18.11 -0.69 -1.12
C ALA A 461 -18.13 -2.15 -1.59
N VAL A 462 -16.95 -2.73 -1.74
CA VAL A 462 -16.74 -4.16 -1.97
C VAL A 462 -15.91 -4.72 -0.83
N GLN A 463 -16.25 -5.92 -0.37
CA GLN A 463 -15.58 -6.57 0.75
C GLN A 463 -15.24 -8.00 0.37
N PHE A 464 -14.00 -8.37 0.64
CA PHE A 464 -13.51 -9.73 0.43
C PHE A 464 -12.84 -10.25 1.70
N VAL A 465 -13.01 -11.54 1.95
CA VAL A 465 -12.35 -12.27 3.03
C VAL A 465 -11.35 -13.25 2.41
N ILE A 466 -10.10 -13.11 2.81
CA ILE A 466 -8.99 -13.93 2.30
C ILE A 466 -8.45 -14.74 3.46
N HIS A 467 -8.55 -16.06 3.35
CA HIS A 467 -7.91 -16.97 4.28
C HIS A 467 -6.43 -17.03 3.98
N LEU A 468 -5.61 -16.87 5.02
CA LEU A 468 -4.17 -17.00 4.90
C LEU A 468 -3.76 -18.47 5.02
N PRO A 469 -2.67 -18.89 4.34
CA PRO A 469 -2.19 -20.26 4.44
C PRO A 469 -1.82 -20.60 5.90
N GLN A 470 -2.35 -21.72 6.39
CA GLN A 470 -2.01 -22.21 7.73
C GLN A 470 -0.54 -22.62 7.78
N ARG A 471 0.14 -22.20 8.85
CA ARG A 471 1.51 -22.61 9.14
C ARG A 471 1.47 -23.80 10.10
N GLY A 472 2.05 -24.94 9.71
CA GLY A 472 2.33 -26.05 10.64
C GLY A 472 1.44 -27.29 10.56
N VAL A 473 0.45 -27.39 9.66
CA VAL A 473 -0.10 -28.70 9.30
C VAL A 473 0.92 -29.36 8.37
N LYS A 474 1.73 -30.28 8.90
CA LYS A 474 2.45 -31.24 8.04
C LYS A 474 1.38 -31.93 7.19
N SER A 475 1.43 -31.74 5.87
CA SER A 475 0.72 -32.63 4.93
C SER A 475 1.23 -34.04 5.08
#